data_AF-A0A0B4HT36-F1
#
_entry.id   AF-A0A0B4HT36-F1
#
_cell.length_a   1.000
_cell.length_b   1.000
_cell.length_c   1.000
_cell.angle_alpha   90.00
_cell.angle_beta   90.00
_cell.angle_gamma   90.00
#
_symmetry.space_group_name_H-M   'P 1'
#
loop_
_entity.id
_entity.type
_entity.pdbx_description
1 polymer ?
#
loop_
_entity_poly.entity_id
_entity_poly.type
_entity_poly.pdbx_seq_one_letter_code
_entity_poly.pdbx_strand_id
1 'polypeptide(L)'
;MAFGHLTQAASLSQLVRKSLGANNGPSLQLRGEKECNQDLGSAPNWALKNVTRKLPRADEVWIGFHITSEGYAPQWCYVLVHVKGSVKSAGFSNVPCTGSDFSVSWGFGQENEAGIMTLVNRATSRRSWFGWNHVNDSEYLADVGPNATKDIEA
;
A
#
# COMPACT_ATOMS: atom_id res chain seq x y z
N MET A 1 34.88 -0.97 55.79
CA MET A 1 33.43 -1.06 55.53
C MET A 1 33.17 -0.61 54.10
N ALA A 2 32.50 -1.48 53.34
CA ALA A 2 31.76 -1.31 52.08
C ALA A 2 32.32 -0.45 50.91
N PHE A 3 32.56 -1.17 49.81
CA PHE A 3 32.60 -0.73 48.40
C PHE A 3 31.22 -0.33 47.85
N GLY A 4 31.18 0.41 46.74
CA GLY A 4 30.05 0.40 45.77
C GLY A 4 29.95 1.69 44.94
N HIS A 5 30.62 1.79 43.79
CA HIS A 5 30.16 1.46 42.44
C HIS A 5 29.09 2.40 41.81
N LEU A 6 29.57 3.28 40.91
CA LEU A 6 28.86 3.61 39.67
C LEU A 6 28.68 2.34 38.83
N THR A 7 27.56 2.20 38.11
CA THR A 7 27.58 2.09 36.63
C THR A 7 26.19 2.15 35.98
N GLN A 8 26.19 2.78 34.80
CA GLN A 8 25.15 2.90 33.78
C GLN A 8 24.43 1.59 33.41
N ALA A 9 23.13 1.71 33.14
CA ALA A 9 22.35 0.68 32.48
C ALA A 9 22.72 0.59 30.99
N ALA A 10 23.15 -0.59 30.56
CA ALA A 10 23.46 -0.93 29.18
C ALA A 10 22.19 -1.33 28.40
N SER A 11 22.23 -1.05 27.10
CA SER A 11 21.20 -1.22 26.07
C SER A 11 20.65 -2.66 25.95
N LEU A 12 19.33 -2.75 25.73
CA LEU A 12 18.54 -3.98 25.55
C LEU A 12 18.93 -4.85 24.34
N SER A 13 19.88 -4.41 23.50
CA SER A 13 20.37 -5.16 22.34
C SER A 13 21.26 -6.37 22.69
N GLN A 14 21.60 -6.59 23.96
CA GLN A 14 22.48 -7.68 24.40
C GLN A 14 21.76 -8.89 25.03
N LEU A 15 20.43 -8.87 25.16
CA LEU A 15 19.70 -9.90 25.93
C LEU A 15 19.17 -11.11 25.13
N VAL A 16 19.57 -11.31 23.87
CA VAL A 16 19.13 -12.47 23.05
C VAL A 16 20.31 -13.34 22.58
N ARG A 17 21.45 -13.29 23.28
CA ARG A 17 22.56 -14.23 23.05
C ARG A 17 23.01 -14.87 24.36
N LYS A 18 22.24 -15.85 24.85
CA LYS A 18 22.76 -16.98 25.66
C LYS A 18 21.65 -17.98 25.97
N SER A 19 21.55 -19.02 25.16
CA SER A 19 21.05 -20.34 25.57
C SER A 19 21.44 -21.35 24.49
N LEU A 20 22.63 -21.92 24.62
CA LEU A 20 23.04 -23.13 23.91
C LEU A 20 22.84 -24.29 24.90
N GLY A 21 21.77 -25.05 24.70
CA GLY A 21 21.56 -26.36 25.31
C GLY A 21 21.38 -27.37 24.19
N ALA A 22 22.31 -28.32 24.09
CA ALA A 22 22.34 -29.36 23.07
C ALA A 22 21.16 -30.34 23.23
N ASN A 23 20.44 -30.62 22.14
CA ASN A 23 19.55 -31.79 22.02
C ASN A 23 19.56 -32.28 20.56
N ASN A 24 19.91 -33.55 20.39
CA ASN A 24 19.91 -34.26 19.11
C ASN A 24 18.47 -34.61 18.73
N GLY A 25 17.94 -33.91 17.73
CA GLY A 25 16.69 -34.23 17.03
C GLY A 25 16.86 -33.88 15.54
N PRO A 26 16.14 -34.53 14.61
CA PRO A 26 16.31 -34.27 13.19
C PRO A 26 15.98 -32.81 12.92
N SER A 27 16.93 -32.07 12.34
CA SER A 27 16.75 -30.68 11.99
C SER A 27 15.64 -30.59 10.96
N LEU A 28 14.43 -30.21 11.40
CA LEU A 28 13.49 -29.53 10.53
C LEU A 28 14.20 -28.26 10.10
N GLN A 29 14.81 -28.32 8.91
CA GLN A 29 15.16 -27.12 8.18
C GLN A 29 13.85 -26.37 8.00
N LEU A 30 13.60 -25.40 8.89
CA LEU A 30 12.75 -24.28 8.59
C LEU A 30 13.37 -23.72 7.31
N ARG A 31 12.78 -24.09 6.16
CA ARG A 31 12.99 -23.39 4.90
C ARG A 31 12.95 -21.93 5.29
N GLY A 32 14.08 -21.25 5.18
CA GLY A 32 14.06 -19.81 5.21
C GLY A 32 12.98 -19.42 4.22
N GLU A 33 11.91 -18.83 4.73
CA GLU A 33 11.01 -18.06 3.90
C GLU A 33 11.94 -17.09 3.20
N LYS A 34 12.22 -17.41 1.94
CA LYS A 34 12.92 -16.51 1.06
C LYS A 34 11.95 -15.34 1.01
N GLU A 35 12.20 -14.33 1.83
CA GLU A 35 11.64 -13.00 1.65
C GLU A 35 12.10 -12.60 0.24
N CYS A 36 11.31 -13.02 -0.75
CA CYS A 36 11.29 -12.45 -2.06
C CYS A 36 10.81 -11.03 -1.79
N ASN A 37 11.74 -10.15 -1.44
CA ASN A 37 11.54 -8.72 -1.38
C ASN A 37 11.38 -8.22 -2.83
N GLN A 38 10.38 -8.78 -3.51
CA GLN A 38 9.99 -8.44 -4.86
C GLN A 38 9.24 -7.13 -4.76
N ASP A 39 9.70 -6.15 -5.52
CA ASP A 39 9.05 -4.85 -5.59
C ASP A 39 7.64 -5.03 -6.18
N LEU A 40 6.61 -4.73 -5.39
CA LEU A 40 5.21 -4.74 -5.83
C LEU A 40 5.00 -3.85 -7.06
N GLY A 41 5.78 -2.77 -7.21
CA GLY A 41 5.79 -1.90 -8.38
C GLY A 41 6.20 -2.58 -9.69
N SER A 42 6.83 -3.76 -9.62
CA SER A 42 7.23 -4.56 -10.77
C SER A 42 6.24 -5.70 -11.10
N ALA A 43 5.20 -5.90 -10.28
CA ALA A 43 4.30 -7.03 -10.42
C ALA A 43 3.50 -7.00 -11.75
N PRO A 44 3.16 -8.17 -12.33
CA PRO A 44 2.48 -8.26 -13.63
C PRO A 44 1.00 -7.85 -13.58
N ASN A 45 0.42 -7.82 -12.37
CA ASN A 45 -0.95 -7.41 -12.13
C ASN A 45 -1.06 -6.80 -10.73
N TRP A 46 -2.04 -5.92 -10.55
CA TRP A 46 -2.38 -5.35 -9.26
C TRP A 46 -3.88 -5.49 -9.00
N ALA A 47 -4.25 -5.75 -7.76
CA ALA A 47 -5.62 -5.65 -7.27
C ALA A 47 -5.70 -4.61 -6.15
N LEU A 48 -6.80 -3.87 -6.10
CA LEU A 48 -7.08 -2.90 -5.06
C LEU A 48 -8.06 -3.51 -4.05
N LYS A 49 -7.66 -3.48 -2.78
CA LYS A 49 -8.40 -4.06 -1.66
C LYS A 49 -8.75 -3.02 -0.62
N ASN A 50 -9.90 -3.17 0.04
CA ASN A 50 -10.37 -2.26 1.10
C ASN A 50 -10.44 -0.80 0.62
N VAL A 51 -11.01 -0.60 -0.57
CA VAL A 51 -11.04 0.72 -1.23
C VAL A 51 -12.06 1.61 -0.55
N THR A 52 -11.59 2.75 -0.04
CA THR A 52 -12.43 3.72 0.66
C THR A 52 -12.23 5.09 0.03
N ARG A 53 -13.33 5.75 -0.34
CA ARG A 53 -13.38 7.14 -0.83
C ARG A 53 -14.27 7.95 0.12
N LYS A 54 -13.69 8.90 0.84
CA LYS A 54 -14.40 9.82 1.73
C LYS A 54 -14.40 11.22 1.16
N LEU A 55 -15.47 11.96 1.43
CA LEU A 55 -15.64 13.35 1.03
C LEU A 55 -15.77 14.20 2.30
N PRO A 56 -14.68 14.35 3.09
CA PRO A 56 -14.75 14.94 4.43
C PRO A 56 -15.20 16.41 4.42
N ARG A 57 -14.92 17.14 3.34
CA ARG A 57 -15.34 18.53 3.12
C ARG A 57 -15.82 18.72 1.68
N ALA A 58 -16.40 19.89 1.40
CA ALA A 58 -16.95 20.22 0.08
C ALA A 58 -15.90 20.28 -1.04
N ASP A 59 -14.62 20.44 -0.68
CA ASP A 59 -13.47 20.57 -1.57
C ASP A 59 -12.35 19.56 -1.27
N GLU A 60 -12.57 18.58 -0.39
CA GLU A 60 -11.59 17.56 -0.03
C GLU A 60 -12.04 16.16 -0.46
N VAL A 61 -11.15 15.43 -1.14
CA VAL A 61 -11.33 14.00 -1.47
C VAL A 61 -10.23 13.20 -0.78
N TRP A 62 -10.63 12.25 0.06
CA TRP A 62 -9.72 11.28 0.67
C TRP A 62 -9.94 9.90 0.04
N ILE A 63 -8.88 9.24 -0.39
CA ILE A 63 -8.94 7.87 -0.90
C ILE A 63 -7.87 7.02 -0.24
N GLY A 64 -8.25 5.82 0.21
CA GLY A 64 -7.34 4.84 0.82
C GLY A 64 -7.62 3.41 0.34
N PHE A 65 -6.58 2.62 0.09
CA PHE A 65 -6.68 1.21 -0.32
C PHE A 65 -5.36 0.47 -0.14
N HIS A 66 -5.42 -0.87 -0.18
CA HIS A 66 -4.24 -1.73 -0.33
C HIS A 66 -4.02 -2.07 -1.79
N ILE A 67 -2.76 -2.06 -2.21
CA ILE A 67 -2.28 -2.61 -3.47
C ILE A 67 -1.77 -4.02 -3.18
N THR A 68 -2.26 -4.98 -3.94
CA THR A 68 -1.94 -6.40 -3.75
C THR A 68 -1.58 -7.06 -5.07
N SER A 69 -0.72 -8.08 -5.01
CA SER A 69 -0.40 -8.97 -6.12
C SER A 69 0.02 -10.33 -5.55
N GLU A 70 -0.29 -11.41 -6.24
CA GLU A 70 0.03 -12.76 -5.77
C GLU A 70 1.54 -12.96 -5.64
N GLY A 71 2.01 -13.35 -4.45
CA GLY A 71 3.44 -13.55 -4.17
C GLY A 71 4.22 -12.28 -3.81
N TYR A 72 3.57 -11.12 -3.73
CA TYR A 72 4.19 -9.84 -3.34
C TYR A 72 3.65 -9.35 -1.99
N ALA A 73 4.48 -8.64 -1.23
CA ALA A 73 4.03 -7.98 -0.02
C ALA A 73 3.05 -6.84 -0.37
N PRO A 74 1.87 -6.75 0.30
CA PRO A 74 0.91 -5.70 0.03
C PRO A 74 1.45 -4.34 0.51
N GLN A 75 1.05 -3.28 -0.18
CA GLN A 75 1.41 -1.91 0.19
C GLN A 75 0.16 -1.04 0.34
N TRP A 76 0.21 -0.05 1.21
CA TRP A 76 -0.87 0.91 1.39
C TRP A 76 -0.72 2.11 0.48
N CYS A 77 -1.83 2.64 -0.02
CA CYS A 77 -1.87 3.94 -0.64
C CYS A 77 -2.99 4.78 -0.01
N TYR A 78 -2.61 5.99 0.43
CA TYR A 78 -3.54 7.02 0.89
C TYR A 78 -3.26 8.33 0.16
N VAL A 79 -4.32 9.02 -0.25
CA VAL A 79 -4.25 10.37 -0.81
C VAL A 79 -5.34 11.25 -0.20
N LEU A 80 -4.98 12.49 0.13
CA LEU A 80 -5.91 13.56 0.50
C LEU A 80 -5.68 14.71 -0.48
N VAL A 81 -6.70 15.06 -1.24
CA VAL A 81 -6.58 16.01 -2.35
C VAL A 81 -7.62 17.11 -2.18
N HIS A 82 -7.18 18.37 -2.30
CA HIS A 82 -8.10 19.49 -2.44
C HIS A 82 -8.44 19.67 -3.91
N VAL A 83 -9.73 19.75 -4.22
CA VAL A 83 -10.24 19.84 -5.59
C VAL A 83 -10.98 21.14 -5.80
N LYS A 84 -11.00 21.62 -7.05
CA LYS A 84 -11.84 22.76 -7.42
C LYS A 84 -13.23 22.26 -7.79
N GLY A 85 -14.27 22.83 -7.18
CA GLY A 85 -15.65 22.47 -7.45
C GLY A 85 -16.14 21.28 -6.63
N SER A 86 -17.12 20.54 -7.16
CA SER A 86 -17.79 19.46 -6.41
C SER A 86 -16.91 18.22 -6.26
N VAL A 87 -16.65 17.82 -5.01
CA VAL A 87 -15.96 16.56 -4.65
C VAL A 87 -16.64 15.29 -5.20
N LYS A 88 -17.94 15.34 -5.51
CA LYS A 88 -18.68 14.21 -6.09
C LYS A 88 -18.29 13.92 -7.54
N SER A 89 -17.84 14.93 -8.27
CA SER A 89 -17.51 14.84 -9.71
C SER A 89 -16.07 15.23 -10.02
N ALA A 90 -15.24 15.44 -9.01
CA ALA A 90 -13.87 15.91 -9.19
C ALA A 90 -12.94 14.81 -9.72
N GLY A 91 -11.91 15.25 -10.43
CA GLY A 91 -10.78 14.43 -10.84
C GLY A 91 -9.47 15.06 -10.39
N PHE A 92 -8.44 14.22 -10.28
CA PHE A 92 -7.07 14.63 -9.98
C PHE A 92 -6.08 13.67 -10.64
N SER A 93 -4.82 14.10 -10.79
CA SER A 93 -3.83 13.32 -11.52
C SER A 93 -2.48 13.30 -10.82
N ASN A 94 -1.80 12.15 -10.93
CA ASN A 94 -0.42 11.93 -10.49
C ASN A 94 -0.14 12.35 -9.03
N VAL A 95 -1.10 12.08 -8.14
CA VAL A 95 -0.94 12.36 -6.71
C VAL A 95 -0.13 11.23 -6.07
N PRO A 96 1.01 11.50 -5.42
CA PRO A 96 1.80 10.47 -4.77
C PRO A 96 1.04 9.87 -3.58
N CYS A 97 1.11 8.55 -3.45
CA CYS A 97 0.57 7.83 -2.31
C CYS A 97 1.39 8.12 -1.06
N THR A 98 0.71 8.31 0.06
CA THR A 98 1.33 8.08 1.37
C THR A 98 1.30 6.58 1.66
N GLY A 99 2.42 6.01 2.09
CA GLY A 99 2.54 4.59 2.48
C GLY A 99 3.06 3.64 1.38
N SER A 100 3.31 4.14 0.17
CA SER A 100 3.91 3.36 -0.92
C SER A 100 4.58 4.24 -1.96
N ASP A 101 5.39 3.62 -2.81
CA ASP A 101 6.09 4.24 -3.93
C ASP A 101 5.19 4.25 -5.19
N PHE A 102 3.91 4.59 -5.03
CA PHE A 102 2.94 4.66 -6.12
C PHE A 102 2.38 6.07 -6.26
N SER A 103 1.80 6.36 -7.41
CA SER A 103 0.98 7.55 -7.62
C SER A 103 -0.38 7.18 -8.21
N VAL A 104 -1.37 7.99 -7.90
CA VAL A 104 -2.78 7.77 -8.24
C VAL A 104 -3.33 8.94 -9.01
N SER A 105 -4.08 8.63 -10.05
CA SER A 105 -5.00 9.54 -10.70
C SER A 105 -6.43 9.04 -10.51
N TRP A 106 -7.39 9.95 -10.37
CA TRP A 106 -8.81 9.67 -10.26
C TRP A 106 -9.59 10.50 -11.27
N GLY A 107 -10.52 9.88 -11.96
CA GLY A 107 -11.46 10.52 -12.87
C GLY A 107 -12.89 10.13 -12.56
N PHE A 108 -13.82 11.03 -12.91
CA PHE A 108 -15.26 10.82 -12.79
C PHE A 108 -15.91 10.88 -14.17
N GLY A 109 -16.76 9.89 -14.48
CA GLY A 109 -17.66 9.87 -15.62
C GLY A 109 -19.10 10.12 -15.17
N GLN A 110 -19.81 11.00 -15.87
CA GLN A 110 -21.20 11.31 -15.53
C GLN A 110 -22.14 10.13 -15.76
N GLU A 111 -21.88 9.34 -16.79
CA GLU A 111 -22.62 8.12 -17.05
C GLU A 111 -22.37 7.10 -15.94
N ASN A 112 -23.44 6.61 -15.31
CA ASN A 112 -23.42 5.68 -14.17
C ASN A 112 -22.58 6.14 -12.97
N GLU A 113 -22.26 7.43 -12.87
CA GLU A 113 -21.34 7.96 -11.86
C GLU A 113 -20.05 7.15 -11.77
N ALA A 114 -19.46 6.84 -12.93
CA ALA A 114 -18.29 6.00 -13.03
C ALA A 114 -17.08 6.67 -12.37
N GLY A 115 -16.37 5.93 -11.53
CA GLY A 115 -15.05 6.34 -11.02
C GLY A 115 -13.97 5.51 -11.69
N ILE A 116 -12.93 6.16 -12.19
CA ILE A 116 -11.78 5.48 -12.81
C ILE A 116 -10.52 5.91 -12.07
N MET A 117 -9.79 4.92 -11.54
CA MET A 117 -8.49 5.11 -10.92
C MET A 117 -7.39 4.60 -11.84
N THR A 118 -6.35 5.39 -12.03
CA THR A 118 -5.09 4.94 -12.64
C THR A 118 -4.03 4.88 -11.56
N LEU A 119 -3.36 3.74 -11.43
CA LEU A 119 -2.26 3.52 -10.51
C LEU A 119 -0.96 3.42 -11.33
N VAL A 120 0.09 4.12 -10.90
CA VAL A 120 1.41 4.15 -11.56
C VAL A 120 2.49 3.90 -10.52
N ASN A 121 3.46 3.04 -10.82
CA ASN A 121 4.59 2.79 -9.93
C ASN A 121 5.59 3.97 -9.90
N ARG A 122 6.48 4.03 -8.91
CA ARG A 122 7.47 5.11 -8.74
C ARG A 122 8.38 5.34 -9.93
N ALA A 123 8.78 4.26 -10.59
CA ALA A 123 9.63 4.34 -11.78
C ALA A 123 8.88 4.91 -13.00
N THR A 124 7.57 5.17 -12.88
CA THR A 124 6.68 5.56 -13.98
C THR A 124 6.80 4.63 -15.18
N SER A 125 7.14 3.37 -14.92
CA SER A 125 7.39 2.35 -15.93
C SER A 125 6.19 1.46 -16.15
N ARG A 126 5.28 1.36 -15.16
CA ARG A 126 4.09 0.52 -15.24
C ARG A 126 2.86 1.26 -14.75
N ARG A 127 1.72 0.97 -15.37
CA ARG A 127 0.39 1.46 -14.99
C ARG A 127 -0.68 0.39 -15.03
N SER A 128 -1.74 0.58 -14.26
CA SER A 128 -2.97 -0.19 -14.33
C SER A 128 -4.19 0.70 -14.06
N TRP A 129 -5.37 0.27 -14.51
CA TRP A 129 -6.62 1.03 -14.41
C TRP A 129 -7.67 0.22 -13.66
N PHE A 130 -8.50 0.90 -12.88
CA PHE A 130 -9.52 0.30 -12.05
C PHE A 130 -10.79 1.14 -12.13
N GLY A 131 -11.95 0.50 -12.21
CA GLY A 131 -13.21 1.17 -12.46
C GLY A 131 -14.32 0.71 -11.53
N TRP A 132 -15.22 1.62 -11.20
CA TRP A 132 -16.44 1.38 -10.43
C TRP A 132 -17.57 2.20 -11.02
N ASN A 133 -18.81 1.76 -10.79
CA ASN A 133 -20.01 2.54 -11.03
C ASN A 133 -20.59 3.01 -9.69
N HIS A 134 -21.45 4.03 -9.74
CA HIS A 134 -22.18 4.54 -8.57
C HIS A 134 -21.26 4.94 -7.41
N VAL A 135 -20.14 5.59 -7.73
CA VAL A 135 -19.09 5.88 -6.73
C VAL A 135 -19.50 6.90 -5.67
N ASN A 136 -20.67 7.53 -5.82
CA ASN A 136 -21.22 8.49 -4.87
C ASN A 136 -22.23 7.87 -3.89
N ASP A 137 -22.60 6.59 -4.07
CA ASP A 137 -23.60 5.91 -3.23
C ASP A 137 -23.01 5.38 -1.92
N SER A 138 -21.69 5.20 -1.84
CA SER A 138 -21.00 4.62 -0.69
C SER A 138 -19.58 5.17 -0.54
N GLU A 139 -19.12 5.30 0.71
CA GLU A 139 -17.71 5.57 1.00
C GLU A 139 -16.82 4.34 0.75
N TYR A 140 -17.37 3.14 0.85
CA TYR A 140 -16.66 1.89 0.60
C TYR A 140 -16.95 1.43 -0.82
N LEU A 141 -15.90 1.35 -1.63
CA LEU A 141 -15.96 0.82 -2.98
C LEU A 141 -15.60 -0.66 -2.96
N ALA A 142 -16.17 -1.43 -3.89
CA ALA A 142 -15.85 -2.84 -4.02
C ALA A 142 -14.36 -3.06 -4.31
N ASP A 143 -13.81 -4.16 -3.82
CA ASP A 143 -12.51 -4.64 -4.27
C ASP A 143 -12.50 -4.84 -5.80
N VAL A 144 -11.36 -4.60 -6.44
CA VAL A 144 -11.25 -4.66 -7.91
C VAL A 144 -9.90 -5.21 -8.36
N GLY A 145 -9.89 -5.88 -9.50
CA GLY A 145 -8.74 -6.60 -10.03
C GLY A 145 -8.70 -8.08 -9.60
N PRO A 146 -7.60 -8.79 -9.91
CA PRO A 146 -6.34 -8.27 -10.44
C PRO A 146 -6.45 -7.78 -11.90
N ASN A 147 -5.90 -6.59 -12.15
CA ASN A 147 -5.79 -6.02 -13.50
C ASN A 147 -4.31 -6.02 -13.93
N ALA A 148 -4.07 -6.43 -15.18
CA ALA A 148 -2.72 -6.49 -15.75
C ALA A 148 -2.07 -5.11 -15.78
N THR A 149 -0.80 -5.04 -15.40
CA THR A 149 0.00 -3.83 -15.54
C THR A 149 0.53 -3.71 -16.96
N LYS A 150 0.57 -2.48 -17.49
CA LYS A 150 1.09 -2.14 -18.81
C LYS A 150 2.32 -1.27 -18.68
N ASP A 151 3.28 -1.52 -19.55
CA ASP A 151 4.47 -0.67 -19.63
C ASP A 151 4.08 0.73 -20.12
N ILE A 152 4.80 1.72 -19.61
CA ILE A 152 4.74 3.09 -20.06
C ILE A 152 5.95 3.28 -20.98
N GLU A 153 5.71 3.33 -22.29
CA GLU A 153 6.75 3.71 -23.25
C GLU A 153 7.22 5.14 -22.93
N ALA A 154 8.54 5.31 -22.88
CA ALA A 154 9.21 6.57 -22.56
C ALA A 154 9.32 7.49 -23.77
#